data_AF-A0A1E5UXB2-F1
#
_entry.id   AF-A0A1E5UXB2-F1
#
_cell.length_a   1.000
_cell.length_b   1.000
_cell.length_c   1.000
_cell.angle_alpha   90.00
_cell.angle_beta   90.00
_cell.angle_gamma   90.00
#
_symmetry.space_group_name_H-M   'P 1'
#
loop_
_entity.id
_entity.type
_entity.pdbx_description
1 polymer ?
#
loop_
_entity_poly.entity_id
_entity_poly.type
_entity_poly.pdbx_seq_one_letter_code
_entity_poly.pdbx_strand_id
1 'polypeptide(L)'
;MDQVLNNIRKMRPDMFIHGVINGAYGTTYFLTRFREVLFHCSAQFDLLDATVPRDSQERLLIERDIFGRAALNVIACEGADRVERPETYKQWQARNQRARLR
;
A
#
# COMPACT_ATOMS: atom_id res chain seq x y z
N MET A 1 11.01 -7.24 4.37
CA MET A 1 10.98 -5.87 4.88
C MET A 1 11.92 -5.64 6.06
N ASP A 2 11.87 -6.46 7.12
CA ASP A 2 12.73 -6.24 8.31
C ASP A 2 14.24 -6.24 7.99
N GLN A 3 14.69 -7.06 7.03
CA GLN A 3 16.07 -7.02 6.53
C GLN A 3 16.46 -5.66 5.92
N VAL A 4 15.54 -5.04 5.17
CA VAL A 4 15.76 -3.73 4.53
C VAL A 4 15.86 -2.65 5.61
N LEU A 5 14.94 -2.63 6.58
CA LEU A 5 14.97 -1.69 7.69
C LEU A 5 16.26 -1.83 8.52
N ASN A 6 16.71 -3.06 8.77
CA ASN A 6 17.99 -3.32 9.44
C ASN A 6 19.19 -2.81 8.64
N ASN A 7 19.16 -2.96 7.30
CA ASN A 7 20.21 -2.43 6.43
C ASN A 7 20.24 -0.91 6.44
N ILE A 8 19.07 -0.26 6.36
CA ILE A 8 18.94 1.21 6.46
C ILE A 8 19.56 1.69 7.77
N ARG A 9 19.24 1.03 8.90
CA ARG A 9 19.87 1.37 10.18
C ARG A 9 21.39 1.23 10.18
N LYS A 10 21.94 0.20 9.52
CA LYS A 10 23.40 0.02 9.42
C LYS A 10 24.08 1.15 8.64
N MET A 11 23.38 1.82 7.74
CA MET A 11 23.88 2.99 7.01
C MET A 11 24.01 4.24 7.90
N ARG A 12 23.40 4.24 9.11
CA ARG A 12 23.41 5.37 10.05
C ARG A 12 22.96 6.70 9.43
N PRO A 13 21.73 6.78 8.88
CA PRO A 13 21.21 8.04 8.34
C PRO A 13 20.98 9.06 9.46
N ASP A 14 21.19 10.34 9.17
CA ASP A 14 20.83 11.43 10.09
C ASP A 14 19.31 11.58 10.26
N MET A 15 18.55 11.26 9.20
CA MET A 15 17.08 11.30 9.18
C MET A 15 16.53 10.19 8.28
N PHE A 16 15.45 9.55 8.72
CA PHE A 16 14.73 8.53 7.95
C PHE A 16 13.26 8.90 7.80
N ILE A 17 12.81 9.13 6.56
CA ILE A 17 11.41 9.40 6.22
C ILE A 17 10.86 8.19 5.47
N HIS A 18 9.77 7.61 5.96
CA HIS A 18 9.16 6.42 5.37
C HIS A 18 7.74 6.71 4.90
N GLY A 19 7.56 6.84 3.59
CA GLY A 19 6.25 6.91 2.95
C GLY A 19 5.67 5.51 2.76
N VAL A 20 4.50 5.25 3.35
CA VAL A 20 3.80 3.96 3.24
C VAL A 20 2.32 4.16 2.97
N ILE A 21 1.72 3.22 2.22
CA ILE A 21 0.27 3.13 2.11
C ILE A 21 -0.28 2.54 3.41
N ASN A 22 -1.18 3.27 4.07
CA ASN A 22 -1.88 2.78 5.26
C ASN A 22 -3.09 1.94 4.83
N GLY A 23 -2.97 0.62 4.89
CA GLY A 23 -4.04 -0.31 4.49
C GLY A 23 -4.06 -1.58 5.32
N ALA A 24 -5.26 -2.13 5.55
CA ALA A 24 -5.45 -3.39 6.30
C ALA A 24 -5.64 -4.62 5.39
N TYR A 25 -5.45 -4.47 4.07
CA TYR A 25 -5.69 -5.52 3.07
C TYR A 25 -4.46 -6.39 2.75
N GLY A 26 -3.36 -6.27 3.50
CA GLY A 26 -2.21 -7.19 3.41
C GLY A 26 -2.42 -8.57 4.05
N THR A 27 -3.58 -8.84 4.64
CA THR A 27 -3.92 -10.10 5.32
C THR A 27 -4.00 -11.32 4.38
N THR A 28 -3.77 -12.52 4.89
CA THR A 28 -3.86 -13.79 4.14
C THR A 28 -5.29 -14.32 3.99
N TYR A 29 -6.27 -13.76 4.71
CA TYR A 29 -7.68 -14.15 4.60
C TYR A 29 -8.37 -13.41 3.45
N PHE A 30 -8.91 -14.14 2.46
CA PHE A 30 -9.45 -13.58 1.21
C PHE A 30 -10.58 -12.59 1.43
N LEU A 31 -11.65 -13.01 2.12
CA LEU A 31 -12.82 -12.16 2.32
C LEU A 31 -12.48 -10.86 3.04
N THR A 32 -11.59 -10.92 4.03
CA THR A 32 -11.11 -9.72 4.73
C THR A 32 -10.36 -8.80 3.78
N ARG A 33 -9.33 -9.28 3.08
CA ARG A 33 -8.58 -8.41 2.15
C ARG A 33 -9.46 -7.87 1.01
N PHE A 34 -10.38 -8.67 0.48
CA PHE A 34 -11.28 -8.26 -0.60
C PHE A 34 -12.18 -7.10 -0.16
N ARG A 35 -12.78 -7.21 1.03
CA ARG A 35 -13.60 -6.13 1.58
C ARG A 35 -12.77 -4.86 1.83
N GLU A 36 -11.61 -5.00 2.45
CA GLU A 36 -10.75 -3.86 2.78
C GLU A 36 -10.19 -3.17 1.53
N VAL A 37 -9.78 -3.92 0.49
CA VAL A 37 -9.30 -3.33 -0.77
C VAL A 37 -10.45 -2.66 -1.54
N LEU A 38 -11.67 -3.22 -1.50
CA LEU A 38 -12.84 -2.59 -2.10
C LEU A 38 -13.11 -1.22 -1.48
N PHE A 39 -13.13 -1.11 -0.15
CA PHE A 39 -13.31 0.18 0.53
C PHE A 39 -12.18 1.15 0.21
N HIS A 40 -10.93 0.68 0.21
CA HIS A 40 -9.78 1.50 -0.12
C HIS A 40 -9.85 2.06 -1.55
N CYS A 41 -10.11 1.19 -2.53
CA CYS A 41 -10.25 1.61 -3.93
C CYS A 41 -11.45 2.55 -4.09
N SER A 42 -12.61 2.25 -3.51
CA SER A 42 -13.79 3.15 -3.60
C SER A 42 -13.44 4.58 -3.18
N ALA A 43 -12.79 4.75 -2.04
CA ALA A 43 -12.38 6.08 -1.57
C ALA A 43 -11.42 6.80 -2.52
N GLN A 44 -10.52 6.06 -3.20
CA GLN A 44 -9.61 6.64 -4.20
C GLN A 44 -10.36 7.06 -5.48
N PHE A 45 -11.30 6.24 -5.94
CA PHE A 45 -12.13 6.57 -7.10
C PHE A 45 -13.07 7.75 -6.80
N ASP A 46 -13.67 7.81 -5.61
CA ASP A 46 -14.49 8.94 -5.17
C ASP A 46 -13.68 10.24 -5.10
N LEU A 47 -12.43 10.18 -4.62
CA LEU A 47 -11.51 11.31 -4.60
C LEU A 47 -11.21 11.81 -6.03
N LEU A 48 -10.89 10.91 -6.96
CA LEU A 48 -10.66 11.27 -8.36
C LEU A 48 -11.92 11.84 -9.00
N ASP A 49 -13.09 11.30 -8.68
CA ASP A 49 -14.35 11.82 -9.21
C ASP A 49 -14.68 13.23 -8.74
N ALA A 50 -14.32 13.55 -7.50
CA ALA A 50 -14.50 14.87 -6.92
C ALA A 50 -13.47 15.91 -7.39
N THR A 51 -12.28 15.47 -7.84
CA THR A 51 -11.13 16.38 -8.04
C THR A 51 -10.59 16.42 -9.46
N VAL A 52 -10.91 15.44 -10.31
CA VAL A 52 -10.34 15.31 -11.66
C VAL A 52 -11.44 15.09 -12.71
N PRO A 53 -11.46 15.86 -13.82
CA PRO A 53 -12.40 15.65 -14.91
C PRO A 53 -12.39 14.21 -15.43
N ARG A 54 -13.57 13.68 -15.78
CA ARG A 54 -13.74 12.27 -16.21
C ARG A 54 -13.10 11.96 -17.56
N ASP A 55 -12.91 12.97 -18.40
CA ASP A 55 -12.27 12.89 -19.72
C ASP A 55 -10.75 13.07 -19.67
N SER A 56 -10.17 13.29 -18.48
CA SER A 56 -8.71 13.36 -18.32
C SER A 56 -8.07 12.01 -18.63
N GLN A 57 -7.09 12.02 -19.54
CA GLN A 57 -6.30 10.86 -19.87
C GLN A 57 -5.42 10.42 -18.68
N GLU A 58 -4.94 11.38 -17.89
CA GLU A 58 -4.15 11.13 -16.69
C GLU A 58 -4.97 10.38 -15.64
N ARG A 59 -6.24 10.74 -15.47
CA ARG A 59 -7.17 10.01 -14.60
C ARG A 59 -7.27 8.54 -15.01
N LEU A 60 -7.46 8.27 -16.30
CA LEU A 60 -7.55 6.91 -16.83
C LEU A 60 -6.27 6.10 -16.56
N LEU A 61 -5.10 6.71 -16.69
CA LEU A 61 -3.82 6.06 -16.39
C LEU A 61 -3.72 5.72 -14.89
N ILE A 62 -4.10 6.63 -14.00
CA ILE A 62 -4.08 6.40 -12.55
C ILE A 62 -5.06 5.28 -12.17
N GLU A 63 -6.31 5.36 -12.62
CA GLU A 63 -7.35 4.39 -12.31
C GLU A 63 -6.99 2.98 -12.81
N ARG A 64 -6.50 2.86 -14.06
CA ARG A 64 -6.19 1.56 -14.67
C ARG A 64 -4.85 0.99 -14.19
N ASP A 65 -3.78 1.77 -14.35
CA ASP A 65 -2.41 1.24 -14.25
C ASP A 65 -1.85 1.29 -12.83
N ILE A 66 -2.40 2.15 -11.97
CA ILE A 66 -2.01 2.24 -10.56
C ILE A 66 -3.03 1.49 -9.70
N PHE A 67 -4.26 1.99 -9.62
CA PHE A 67 -5.27 1.42 -8.71
C PHE A 67 -5.77 0.05 -9.19
N GLY A 68 -6.13 -0.07 -10.47
CA GLY A 68 -6.60 -1.32 -11.06
C GLY A 68 -5.56 -2.43 -10.97
N ARG A 69 -4.29 -2.12 -11.28
CA ARG A 69 -3.20 -3.09 -11.18
C ARG A 69 -2.94 -3.54 -9.74
N ALA A 70 -2.94 -2.61 -8.79
CA ALA A 70 -2.76 -2.93 -7.37
C ALA A 70 -3.92 -3.79 -6.84
N ALA A 71 -5.17 -3.40 -7.14
CA ALA A 71 -6.36 -4.15 -6.77
C ALA A 71 -6.33 -5.57 -7.36
N LEU A 72 -5.97 -5.72 -8.64
CA LEU A 72 -5.84 -7.02 -9.29
C LEU A 72 -4.82 -7.91 -8.56
N ASN A 73 -3.65 -7.38 -8.18
CA ASN A 73 -2.66 -8.18 -7.45
C ASN A 73 -3.18 -8.60 -6.06
N VAL A 74 -3.84 -7.70 -5.32
CA VAL A 74 -4.41 -8.02 -4.00
C VAL A 74 -5.50 -9.09 -4.09
N ILE A 75 -6.33 -9.07 -5.13
CA ILE A 75 -7.49 -9.95 -5.28
C ILE A 75 -7.12 -11.29 -5.92
N ALA A 76 -6.33 -11.28 -6.99
CA ALA A 76 -6.11 -12.46 -7.83
C ALA A 76 -4.85 -13.24 -7.51
N CYS A 77 -3.87 -12.65 -6.81
CA CYS A 77 -2.61 -13.31 -6.50
C CYS A 77 -2.55 -13.79 -5.05
N GLU A 78 -1.83 -14.89 -4.83
CA GLU A 78 -1.57 -15.48 -3.51
C GLU A 78 -0.07 -15.73 -3.33
N GLY A 79 0.33 -16.10 -2.10
CA GLY A 79 1.70 -16.54 -1.84
C GLY A 79 2.75 -15.53 -2.34
N ALA A 80 3.81 -16.01 -2.96
CA ALA A 80 4.89 -15.16 -3.47
C ALA A 80 4.46 -14.23 -4.62
N ASP A 81 3.42 -14.60 -5.37
CA ASP A 81 2.93 -13.82 -6.53
C ASP A 81 2.17 -12.56 -6.08
N ARG A 82 1.68 -12.56 -4.83
CA ARG A 82 1.06 -11.38 -4.22
C ARG A 82 2.10 -10.44 -3.64
N VAL A 83 2.44 -9.42 -4.42
CA VAL A 83 3.42 -8.39 -4.08
C VAL A 83 2.80 -7.23 -3.28
N GLU A 84 1.55 -6.87 -3.56
CA GLU A 84 0.83 -5.81 -2.85
C GLU A 84 0.35 -6.31 -1.49
N ARG A 85 1.02 -5.85 -0.43
CA ARG A 85 0.71 -6.22 0.95
C ARG A 85 0.73 -5.02 1.90
N PRO A 86 -0.19 -4.06 1.76
CA PRO A 86 -0.19 -2.91 2.65
C PRO A 86 -0.46 -3.31 4.09
N GLU A 87 0.24 -2.62 4.98
CA GLU A 87 0.11 -2.77 6.41
C GLU A 87 -0.34 -1.44 7.01
N THR A 88 -1.01 -1.50 8.14
CA THR A 88 -1.44 -0.31 8.85
C THR A 88 -0.25 0.48 9.37
N TYR A 89 -0.44 1.78 9.57
CA TYR A 89 0.57 2.65 10.19
C TYR A 89 1.09 2.07 11.51
N LYS A 90 0.22 1.48 12.33
CA LYS A 90 0.59 0.85 13.61
C LYS A 90 1.56 -0.33 13.41
N GLN A 91 1.34 -1.16 12.40
CA GLN A 91 2.23 -2.28 12.08
C GLN A 91 3.60 -1.78 11.58
N TRP A 92 3.60 -0.76 10.71
CA TRP A 92 4.83 -0.12 10.25
C TRP A 92 5.60 0.55 11.38
N GLN A 93 4.91 1.25 12.28
CA GLN A 93 5.51 1.86 13.46
C GLN A 93 6.19 0.80 14.35
N ALA A 94 5.52 -0.34 14.60
CA ALA A 94 6.10 -1.44 15.36
C ALA A 94 7.35 -2.05 14.66
N ARG A 95 7.36 -2.12 13.32
CA ARG A 95 8.55 -2.55 12.56
C ARG A 95 9.71 -1.56 12.67
N ASN A 96 9.44 -0.28 12.48
CA ASN A 96 10.45 0.78 12.60
C ASN A 96 11.05 0.80 14.01
N GLN A 97 10.22 0.67 15.05
CA GLN A 97 10.69 0.58 16.44
C GLN A 97 11.57 -0.64 16.70
N ARG A 98 11.21 -1.83 16.19
CA ARG A 98 12.04 -3.04 16.27
C ARG A 98 13.37 -2.86 15.55
N ALA A 99 13.36 -2.19 14.40
CA ALA A 99 14.56 -1.82 13.67
C ALA A 99 15.34 -0.69 14.37
N ARG A 100 14.77 0.01 15.35
CA ARG A 100 15.29 1.25 15.99
C ARG A 100 15.56 2.37 14.98
N LEU A 101 14.66 2.52 14.01
CA LEU A 101 14.50 3.71 13.19
C LEU A 101 13.41 4.55 13.86
N ARG A 102 13.74 5.77 14.29
CA ARG A 102 12.83 6.71 14.95
C ARG A 102 13.03 8.09 14.38
#